data_AF-F1YJ30-F1
#
_entry.id   AF-F1YJ30-F1
#
_cell.length_a   1.000
_cell.length_b   1.000
_cell.length_c   1.000
_cell.angle_alpha   90.00
_cell.angle_beta   90.00
_cell.angle_gamma   90.00
#
_symmetry.space_group_name_H-M   'P 1'
#
loop_
_entity.id
_entity.type
_entity.pdbx_description
1 polymer ?
#
loop_
_entity_poly.entity_id
_entity_poly.type
_entity_poly.pdbx_seq_one_letter_code
_entity_poly.pdbx_strand_id
1 'polypeptide(L)'
;MNSSQSRWRRGFAVVVAWIRSAPVTYSWLVVLLATTIVQHNVSADRLDQILGKRSTNIDNLLHDPLRAFFGSLFWLDGAYWVPYFIGFTIFLATAERWIGSRRYVVVGLTGHVLATLISQGLVGAAIAHGDADSSLTYATDVGVSYFMASVIAVLAYYLPRPWRWVYIVGAMGFFYLPLVLEPVTFTAVGHASALTIGFAFYPMTRGRPMLDVDRILRSARQWLRSATPTVRHRNS
;
A
#
# COMPACT_ATOMS: atom_id res chain seq x y z
N MET A 1 36.81 -0.03 -25.52
CA MET A 1 35.35 0.07 -25.34
C MET A 1 35.05 0.46 -23.89
N ASN A 2 34.30 1.55 -23.68
CA ASN A 2 34.39 2.40 -22.49
C ASN A 2 33.73 1.78 -21.24
N SER A 3 34.46 1.70 -20.13
CA SER A 3 34.03 1.09 -18.86
C SER A 3 32.76 1.72 -18.28
N SER A 4 32.50 3.00 -18.58
CA SER A 4 31.29 3.74 -18.18
C SER A 4 30.00 3.20 -18.82
N GLN A 5 30.01 2.89 -20.13
CA GLN A 5 28.84 2.34 -20.82
C GLN A 5 28.43 0.96 -20.27
N SER A 6 29.42 0.17 -19.84
CA SER A 6 29.19 -1.14 -19.20
C SER A 6 28.55 -1.03 -17.80
N ARG A 7 28.78 0.09 -17.09
CA ARG A 7 28.19 0.36 -15.77
C ARG A 7 26.74 0.82 -15.90
N TRP A 8 26.44 1.70 -16.87
CA TRP A 8 25.07 2.14 -17.14
C TRP A 8 24.15 1.01 -17.57
N ARG A 9 24.61 0.14 -18.49
CA ARG A 9 23.85 -1.05 -18.91
C ARG A 9 23.56 -2.00 -17.75
N ARG A 10 24.53 -2.21 -16.86
CA ARG A 10 24.36 -3.02 -15.65
C ARG A 10 23.38 -2.39 -14.67
N GLY A 11 23.49 -1.08 -14.41
CA GLY A 11 22.56 -0.36 -13.54
C GLY A 11 21.12 -0.40 -14.05
N PHE A 12 20.92 -0.15 -15.35
CA PHE A 12 19.60 -0.23 -15.99
C PHE A 12 19.01 -1.64 -15.89
N ALA A 13 19.80 -2.68 -16.17
CA ALA A 13 19.34 -4.06 -16.05
C ALA A 13 18.90 -4.41 -14.62
N VAL A 14 19.60 -3.92 -13.59
CA VAL A 14 19.23 -4.10 -12.18
C VAL A 14 17.89 -3.42 -11.87
N VAL A 15 17.69 -2.17 -12.32
CA VAL A 15 16.43 -1.45 -12.11
C VAL A 15 15.27 -2.15 -12.82
N VAL A 16 15.47 -2.57 -14.06
CA VAL A 16 14.44 -3.30 -14.83
C VAL A 16 14.10 -4.63 -14.15
N ALA A 17 15.10 -5.39 -13.68
CA ALA A 17 14.87 -6.62 -12.94
C ALA A 17 14.11 -6.36 -11.62
N TRP A 18 14.44 -5.27 -10.92
CA TRP A 18 13.75 -4.86 -9.71
C TRP A 18 12.28 -4.53 -9.96
N ILE A 19 11.97 -3.76 -11.00
CA ILE A 19 10.59 -3.43 -11.38
C ILE A 19 9.85 -4.71 -11.79
N ARG A 20 10.45 -5.57 -12.62
CA ARG A 20 9.83 -6.82 -13.08
C ARG A 20 9.58 -7.84 -11.98
N SER A 21 10.23 -7.71 -10.82
CA SER A 21 10.02 -8.60 -9.68
C SER A 21 8.74 -8.30 -8.87
N ALA A 22 8.09 -7.15 -9.08
CA ALA A 22 6.82 -6.79 -8.47
C ALA A 22 5.87 -6.15 -9.52
N PRO A 23 5.46 -6.91 -10.55
CA PRO A 23 4.80 -6.36 -11.72
C PRO A 23 3.45 -5.71 -11.38
N VAL A 24 2.64 -6.30 -10.50
CA VAL A 24 1.33 -5.73 -10.15
C VAL A 24 1.50 -4.37 -9.48
N THR A 25 2.41 -4.28 -8.50
CA THR A 25 2.68 -3.05 -7.77
C THR A 25 3.12 -1.91 -8.69
N TYR A 26 4.09 -2.17 -9.58
CA TYR A 26 4.64 -1.12 -10.44
C TYR A 26 3.74 -0.78 -11.61
N SER A 27 3.03 -1.75 -12.20
CA SER A 27 1.99 -1.45 -13.19
C SER A 27 0.89 -0.58 -12.59
N TRP A 28 0.49 -0.86 -11.35
CA TRP A 28 -0.49 -0.06 -10.64
C TRP A 28 0.01 1.36 -10.35
N LEU A 29 1.26 1.51 -9.89
CA LEU A 29 1.87 2.84 -9.70
C LEU A 29 1.89 3.70 -10.97
N VAL A 30 2.10 3.09 -12.14
CA VAL A 30 2.06 3.81 -13.43
C VAL A 30 0.64 4.30 -13.73
N VAL A 31 -0.38 3.48 -13.48
CA VAL A 31 -1.78 3.90 -13.63
C VAL A 31 -2.10 5.04 -12.66
N LEU A 32 -1.69 4.92 -11.40
CA LEU A 32 -1.88 5.95 -10.38
C LEU A 32 -1.15 7.26 -10.72
N LEU A 33 0.02 7.18 -11.35
CA LEU A 33 0.72 8.36 -11.84
C LEU A 33 -0.10 9.05 -12.93
N ALA A 34 -0.61 8.29 -13.90
CA ALA A 34 -1.42 8.83 -14.98
C ALA A 34 -2.70 9.49 -14.45
N THR A 35 -3.41 8.85 -13.51
CA THR A 35 -4.61 9.44 -12.91
C THR A 35 -4.28 10.63 -12.03
N THR A 36 -3.17 10.63 -11.29
CA THR A 36 -2.71 11.80 -10.53
C THR A 36 -2.41 12.99 -11.46
N ILE A 37 -1.79 12.76 -12.62
CA ILE A 37 -1.60 13.79 -13.63
C ILE A 37 -2.96 14.33 -14.08
N VAL A 38 -3.93 13.46 -14.35
CA VAL A 38 -5.30 13.90 -14.68
C VAL A 38 -5.89 14.75 -13.55
N GLN A 39 -5.75 14.34 -12.27
CA GLN A 39 -6.25 15.09 -11.11
C GLN A 39 -5.69 16.51 -11.04
N HIS A 40 -4.43 16.73 -11.42
CA HIS A 40 -3.81 18.07 -11.46
C HIS A 40 -4.19 18.92 -12.67
N ASN A 41 -4.77 18.33 -13.72
CA ASN A 41 -5.04 19.01 -14.99
C ASN A 41 -6.53 19.28 -15.24
N VAL A 42 -7.42 18.89 -14.32
CA VAL A 42 -8.87 19.15 -14.43
C VAL A 42 -9.32 20.18 -13.38
N SER A 43 -10.43 20.87 -13.65
CA SER A 43 -11.04 21.76 -12.65
C SER A 43 -11.54 20.98 -11.43
N ALA A 44 -11.65 21.64 -10.28
CA ALA A 44 -12.15 21.04 -9.04
C ALA A 44 -13.53 20.38 -9.22
N ASP A 45 -14.49 21.10 -9.80
CA ASP A 45 -15.84 20.56 -10.07
C ASP A 45 -15.81 19.31 -10.95
N ARG A 46 -14.89 19.27 -11.93
CA ARG A 46 -14.76 18.13 -12.83
C ARG A 46 -14.10 16.96 -12.11
N LEU A 47 -13.13 17.23 -11.25
CA LEU A 47 -12.50 16.23 -10.41
C LEU A 47 -13.52 15.59 -9.48
N ASP A 48 -14.35 16.38 -8.80
CA ASP A 48 -15.38 15.89 -7.89
C ASP A 48 -16.40 15.00 -8.62
N GLN A 49 -16.81 15.38 -9.83
CA GLN A 49 -17.67 14.53 -10.66
C GLN A 49 -16.99 13.21 -11.07
N ILE A 50 -15.68 13.24 -11.37
CA ILE A 50 -14.92 12.04 -11.74
C ILE A 50 -14.80 11.12 -10.54
N LEU A 51 -14.32 11.64 -9.39
CA LEU A 51 -14.10 10.85 -8.19
C LEU A 51 -15.43 10.35 -7.63
N GLY A 52 -16.48 11.17 -7.60
CA GLY A 52 -17.81 10.76 -7.15
C GLY A 52 -18.37 9.57 -7.92
N LYS A 53 -18.10 9.43 -9.23
CA LYS A 53 -18.52 8.27 -10.05
C LYS A 53 -17.65 7.02 -9.89
N ARG A 54 -16.46 7.17 -9.34
CA ARG A 54 -15.46 6.10 -9.12
C ARG A 54 -15.33 5.71 -7.65
N SER A 55 -15.94 6.49 -6.77
CA SER A 55 -15.97 6.33 -5.33
C SER A 55 -16.69 5.05 -4.91
N THR A 56 -16.24 4.45 -3.81
CA THR A 56 -16.96 3.43 -3.04
C THR A 56 -17.98 4.04 -2.09
N ASN A 57 -18.69 5.10 -2.51
CA ASN A 57 -19.82 5.65 -1.76
C ASN A 57 -21.02 4.72 -1.80
N ILE A 58 -21.95 4.92 -0.86
CA ILE A 58 -23.13 4.06 -0.70
C ILE A 58 -23.95 4.01 -2.00
N ASP A 59 -24.17 5.14 -2.66
CA ASP A 59 -24.93 5.21 -3.91
C ASP A 59 -24.33 4.30 -5.02
N ASN A 60 -23.02 4.41 -5.27
CA ASN A 60 -22.34 3.57 -6.26
C ASN A 60 -22.31 2.10 -5.84
N LEU A 61 -22.15 1.80 -4.54
CA LEU A 61 -22.14 0.42 -4.04
C LEU A 61 -23.50 -0.27 -4.22
N LEU A 62 -24.59 0.48 -4.13
CA LEU A 62 -25.94 -0.06 -4.36
C LEU A 62 -26.25 -0.27 -5.85
N HIS A 63 -25.75 0.60 -6.73
CA HIS A 63 -26.08 0.55 -8.16
C HIS A 63 -25.09 -0.25 -9.00
N ASP A 64 -23.78 -0.09 -8.78
CA ASP A 64 -22.72 -0.69 -9.59
C ASP A 64 -21.48 -1.03 -8.72
N PRO A 65 -21.61 -2.01 -7.81
CA PRO A 65 -20.60 -2.29 -6.78
C PRO A 65 -19.25 -2.71 -7.37
N LEU A 66 -19.25 -3.50 -8.44
CA LEU A 66 -18.00 -3.94 -9.07
C LEU A 66 -17.24 -2.74 -9.65
N ARG A 67 -17.93 -1.83 -10.35
CA ARG A 67 -17.30 -0.60 -10.84
C ARG A 67 -16.79 0.26 -9.70
N ALA A 68 -17.51 0.36 -8.59
CA ALA A 68 -17.08 1.12 -7.42
C ALA A 68 -15.79 0.53 -6.82
N PHE A 69 -15.78 -0.77 -6.50
CA PHE A 69 -14.62 -1.43 -5.87
C PHE A 69 -13.35 -1.34 -6.71
N PHE A 70 -13.44 -1.60 -8.02
CA PHE A 70 -12.27 -1.58 -8.89
C PHE A 70 -11.94 -0.17 -9.38
N GLY A 71 -12.95 0.67 -9.62
CA GLY A 71 -12.78 2.04 -10.05
C GLY A 71 -12.03 2.88 -9.03
N SER A 72 -12.36 2.73 -7.75
CA SER A 72 -11.75 3.50 -6.66
C SER A 72 -10.24 3.23 -6.51
N LEU A 73 -9.79 2.02 -6.84
CA LEU A 73 -8.39 1.62 -6.78
C LEU A 73 -7.51 2.32 -7.82
N PHE A 74 -8.07 2.98 -8.84
CA PHE A 74 -7.30 3.70 -9.85
C PHE A 74 -7.09 5.19 -9.53
N TRP A 75 -7.64 5.68 -8.42
CA TRP A 75 -7.54 7.08 -8.01
C TRP A 75 -6.89 7.19 -6.64
N LEU A 76 -6.09 8.22 -6.43
CA LEU A 76 -5.54 8.52 -5.12
C LEU A 76 -6.49 9.48 -4.40
N ASP A 77 -6.61 9.28 -3.09
CA ASP A 77 -7.16 10.31 -2.22
C ASP A 77 -6.13 11.44 -2.11
N GLY A 78 -6.50 12.61 -2.59
CA GLY A 78 -5.58 13.70 -2.94
C GLY A 78 -4.78 13.46 -4.22
N ALA A 79 -3.88 14.39 -4.55
CA ALA A 79 -3.11 14.39 -5.80
C ALA A 79 -1.58 14.26 -5.58
N TYR A 80 -1.16 13.62 -4.49
CA TYR A 80 0.26 13.50 -4.12
C TYR A 80 0.80 12.11 -4.42
N TRP A 81 1.43 11.91 -5.59
CA TRP A 81 1.90 10.58 -6.01
C TRP A 81 3.14 10.08 -5.24
N VAL A 82 4.06 10.97 -4.84
CA VAL A 82 5.37 10.60 -4.28
C VAL A 82 5.28 9.78 -2.98
N PRO A 83 4.43 10.14 -1.99
CA PRO A 83 4.25 9.31 -0.80
C PRO A 83 3.77 7.89 -1.12
N TYR A 84 2.85 7.73 -2.09
CA TYR A 84 2.40 6.42 -2.53
C TYR A 84 3.48 5.65 -3.27
N PHE A 85 4.30 6.30 -4.11
CA PHE A 85 5.45 5.64 -4.74
C PHE A 85 6.41 5.04 -3.71
N ILE A 86 6.71 5.80 -2.64
CA ILE A 86 7.56 5.34 -1.53
C ILE A 86 6.89 4.18 -0.80
N GLY A 87 5.64 4.35 -0.36
CA GLY A 87 4.88 3.32 0.37
C GLY A 87 4.70 2.03 -0.43
N PHE A 88 4.36 2.13 -1.71
CA PHE A 88 4.23 0.98 -2.60
C PHE A 88 5.57 0.27 -2.79
N THR A 89 6.67 1.01 -2.96
CA THR A 89 7.99 0.41 -3.13
C THR A 89 8.49 -0.27 -1.86
N ILE A 90 8.25 0.33 -0.69
CA ILE A 90 8.70 -0.22 0.60
C ILE A 90 7.85 -1.40 1.03
N PHE A 91 6.52 -1.27 0.97
CA PHE A 91 5.59 -2.27 1.50
C PHE A 91 5.06 -3.18 0.39
N LEU A 92 4.32 -2.65 -0.59
CA LEU A 92 3.57 -3.47 -1.55
C LEU A 92 4.49 -4.31 -2.43
N ALA A 93 5.57 -3.73 -2.96
CA ALA A 93 6.53 -4.46 -3.80
C ALA A 93 7.25 -5.54 -2.98
N THR A 94 7.57 -5.25 -1.71
CA THR A 94 8.15 -6.24 -0.79
C THR A 94 7.17 -7.39 -0.55
N ALA A 95 5.89 -7.10 -0.30
CA ALA A 95 4.87 -8.11 -0.11
C ALA A 95 4.64 -8.93 -1.38
N GLU A 96 4.50 -8.30 -2.54
CA GLU A 96 4.32 -8.98 -3.82
C GLU A 96 5.46 -9.95 -4.12
N ARG A 97 6.71 -9.52 -3.93
CA ARG A 97 7.89 -10.41 -4.06
C ARG A 97 7.85 -11.54 -3.05
N TRP A 98 7.44 -11.22 -1.82
CA TRP A 98 7.48 -12.15 -0.72
C TRP A 98 6.39 -13.22 -0.78
N ILE A 99 5.11 -12.90 -0.99
CA ILE A 99 4.01 -13.88 -1.03
C ILE A 99 3.57 -14.25 -2.46
N GLY A 100 4.09 -13.56 -3.47
CA GLY A 100 3.71 -13.71 -4.88
C GLY A 100 2.46 -12.90 -5.24
N SER A 101 2.38 -12.46 -6.50
CA SER A 101 1.32 -11.57 -6.99
C SER A 101 -0.10 -12.08 -6.74
N ARG A 102 -0.35 -13.39 -6.88
CA ARG A 102 -1.69 -13.96 -6.63
C ARG A 102 -2.14 -13.77 -5.18
N ARG A 103 -1.28 -14.12 -4.20
CA ARG A 103 -1.62 -13.99 -2.78
C ARG A 103 -1.72 -12.53 -2.37
N TYR A 104 -0.82 -11.70 -2.89
CA TYR A 104 -0.83 -10.25 -2.73
C TYR A 104 -2.15 -9.62 -3.18
N VAL A 105 -2.61 -9.94 -4.39
CA VAL A 105 -3.90 -9.45 -4.92
C VAL A 105 -5.07 -9.95 -4.08
N VAL A 106 -5.10 -11.24 -3.70
CA VAL A 106 -6.18 -11.80 -2.88
C VAL A 106 -6.28 -11.10 -1.52
N VAL A 107 -5.15 -10.93 -0.82
CA VAL A 107 -5.10 -10.24 0.49
C VAL A 107 -5.61 -8.82 0.35
N GLY A 108 -5.04 -8.05 -0.58
CA GLY A 108 -5.34 -6.64 -0.71
C GLY A 108 -6.76 -6.38 -1.21
N LEU A 109 -7.25 -7.13 -2.21
CA LEU A 109 -8.63 -6.96 -2.71
C LEU A 109 -9.68 -7.40 -1.69
N THR A 110 -9.45 -8.50 -0.97
CA THR A 110 -10.40 -8.93 0.07
C THR A 110 -10.45 -7.91 1.19
N GLY A 111 -9.28 -7.42 1.62
CA GLY A 111 -9.16 -6.35 2.59
C GLY A 111 -9.88 -5.07 2.18
N HIS A 112 -9.64 -4.62 0.94
CA HIS A 112 -10.32 -3.47 0.34
C HIS A 112 -11.83 -3.62 0.35
N VAL A 113 -12.35 -4.69 -0.26
CA VAL A 113 -13.81 -4.90 -0.38
C VAL A 113 -14.48 -5.02 0.98
N LEU A 114 -13.96 -5.85 1.88
CA LEU A 114 -14.58 -6.05 3.19
C LEU A 114 -14.49 -4.80 4.07
N ALA A 115 -13.36 -4.09 4.04
CA ALA A 115 -13.22 -2.83 4.78
C ALA A 115 -14.20 -1.77 4.29
N THR A 116 -14.36 -1.62 2.96
CA THR A 116 -15.36 -0.74 2.36
C THR A 116 -16.77 -1.13 2.78
N LEU A 117 -17.13 -2.41 2.73
CA LEU A 117 -18.46 -2.87 3.14
C LEU A 117 -18.74 -2.59 4.62
N ILE A 118 -17.73 -2.77 5.49
CA ILE A 118 -17.86 -2.47 6.92
C ILE A 118 -18.01 -0.96 7.13
N SER A 119 -17.13 -0.14 6.57
CA SER A 119 -17.16 1.31 6.78
C SER A 119 -18.43 1.95 6.23
N GLN A 120 -18.79 1.64 4.98
CA GLN A 120 -19.98 2.20 4.32
C GLN A 120 -21.28 1.61 4.86
N GLY A 121 -21.26 0.34 5.29
CA GLY A 121 -22.38 -0.28 5.99
C GLY A 121 -22.70 0.41 7.32
N LEU A 122 -21.67 0.81 8.09
CA LEU A 122 -21.84 1.58 9.32
C LEU A 122 -22.38 2.99 9.06
N VAL A 123 -21.92 3.66 8.00
CA VAL A 123 -22.47 4.96 7.57
C VAL A 123 -23.94 4.79 7.19
N GLY A 124 -24.28 3.80 6.37
CA GLY A 124 -25.66 3.52 5.96
C GLY A 124 -26.57 3.21 7.16
N ALA A 125 -26.08 2.47 8.14
CA ALA A 125 -26.80 2.22 9.39
C ALA A 125 -27.02 3.51 10.20
N ALA A 126 -26.02 4.38 10.33
CA ALA A 126 -26.15 5.65 11.04
C ALA A 126 -27.15 6.58 10.36
N ILE A 127 -27.14 6.66 9.02
CA ILE A 127 -28.15 7.42 8.24
C ILE A 127 -29.55 6.86 8.50
N ALA A 128 -29.72 5.53 8.46
CA ALA A 128 -31.02 4.88 8.65
C ALA A 128 -31.62 5.12 10.06
N HIS A 129 -30.77 5.26 11.09
CA HIS A 129 -31.19 5.58 12.45
C HIS A 129 -31.34 7.09 12.72
N GLY A 130 -30.98 7.95 11.77
CA GLY A 130 -31.01 9.41 11.92
C GLY A 130 -29.82 10.00 12.68
N ASP A 131 -28.78 9.20 12.91
CA ASP A 131 -27.55 9.59 13.62
C ASP A 131 -26.53 10.29 12.70
N ALA A 132 -26.77 10.28 11.38
CA ALA A 132 -25.88 10.86 10.38
C ALA A 132 -26.66 11.52 9.23
N ASP A 133 -26.08 12.55 8.61
CA ASP A 133 -26.71 13.24 7.47
C ASP A 133 -26.74 12.33 6.23
N SER A 134 -27.93 12.27 5.61
CA SER A 134 -28.17 11.60 4.32
C SER A 134 -27.20 11.99 3.21
N SER A 135 -26.62 13.20 3.25
CA SER A 135 -25.60 13.66 2.29
C SER A 135 -24.36 12.75 2.24
N LEU A 136 -24.05 12.03 3.33
CA LEU A 136 -22.94 11.07 3.40
C LEU A 136 -23.12 9.86 2.48
N THR A 137 -24.33 9.61 1.96
CA THR A 137 -24.58 8.60 0.92
C THR A 137 -23.69 8.81 -0.32
N TYR A 138 -23.33 10.06 -0.60
CA TYR A 138 -22.52 10.46 -1.75
C TYR A 138 -21.06 10.78 -1.38
N ALA A 139 -20.67 10.60 -0.10
CA ALA A 139 -19.34 10.95 0.38
C ALA A 139 -18.25 10.23 -0.44
N THR A 140 -17.32 11.00 -1.01
CA THR A 140 -16.25 10.45 -1.84
C THR A 140 -15.30 9.61 -0.99
N ASP A 141 -15.14 8.35 -1.38
CA ASP A 141 -14.24 7.36 -0.84
C ASP A 141 -13.52 6.70 -2.03
N VAL A 142 -12.37 7.24 -2.38
CA VAL A 142 -11.49 6.67 -3.40
C VAL A 142 -10.15 6.39 -2.77
N GLY A 143 -9.39 5.46 -3.35
CA GLY A 143 -8.05 5.24 -2.88
C GLY A 143 -7.64 3.78 -2.86
N VAL A 144 -6.34 3.64 -2.71
CA VAL A 144 -5.62 2.37 -2.61
C VAL A 144 -5.37 1.97 -1.16
N SER A 145 -5.86 2.77 -0.22
CA SER A 145 -5.38 2.81 1.15
C SER A 145 -5.85 1.61 1.98
N TYR A 146 -7.06 1.09 1.74
CA TYR A 146 -7.54 -0.15 2.39
C TYR A 146 -6.78 -1.37 1.89
N PHE A 147 -6.58 -1.50 0.58
CA PHE A 147 -5.71 -2.53 0.00
C PHE A 147 -4.31 -2.48 0.66
N MET A 148 -3.72 -1.28 0.71
CA MET A 148 -2.39 -1.08 1.28
C MET A 148 -2.34 -1.44 2.77
N ALA A 149 -3.34 -1.04 3.56
CA ALA A 149 -3.42 -1.38 4.98
C ALA A 149 -3.47 -2.90 5.20
N SER A 150 -4.25 -3.64 4.42
CA SER A 150 -4.31 -5.11 4.53
C SER A 150 -3.00 -5.79 4.15
N VAL A 151 -2.30 -5.28 3.13
CA VAL A 151 -0.98 -5.81 2.75
C VAL A 151 0.10 -5.46 3.79
N ILE A 152 0.06 -4.26 4.35
CA ILE A 152 0.91 -3.83 5.46
C ILE A 152 0.71 -4.78 6.66
N ALA A 153 -0.52 -5.10 7.04
CA ALA A 153 -0.78 -6.06 8.10
C ALA A 153 -0.12 -7.43 7.84
N VAL A 154 -0.27 -7.98 6.63
CA VAL A 154 0.31 -9.29 6.27
C VAL A 154 1.84 -9.28 6.31
N LEU A 155 2.49 -8.15 6.03
CA LEU A 155 3.94 -8.02 6.14
C LEU A 155 4.49 -8.19 7.56
N ALA A 156 3.67 -8.05 8.60
CA ALA A 156 4.08 -8.42 9.95
C ALA A 156 4.59 -9.86 10.01
N TYR A 157 4.04 -10.74 9.16
CA TYR A 157 4.42 -12.14 9.13
C TYR A 157 5.74 -12.42 8.40
N TYR A 158 6.23 -11.47 7.59
CA TYR A 158 7.54 -11.52 6.95
C TYR A 158 8.68 -11.34 7.96
N LEU A 159 8.44 -10.56 9.02
CA LEU A 159 9.46 -10.20 9.99
C LEU A 159 9.64 -11.32 11.04
N PRO A 160 10.90 -11.65 11.41
CA PRO A 160 11.17 -12.54 12.53
C PRO A 160 10.90 -11.84 13.87
N ARG A 161 10.80 -12.62 14.95
CA ARG A 161 10.75 -12.07 16.32
C ARG A 161 12.14 -11.53 16.73
N PRO A 162 12.22 -10.43 17.51
CA PRO A 162 11.10 -9.66 18.08
C PRO A 162 10.52 -8.59 17.13
N TRP A 163 11.17 -8.28 16.01
CA TRP A 163 10.80 -7.19 15.08
C TRP A 163 9.36 -7.24 14.57
N ARG A 164 8.78 -8.44 14.43
CA ARG A 164 7.35 -8.62 14.15
C ARG A 164 6.47 -7.80 15.10
N TRP A 165 6.74 -7.83 16.40
CA TRP A 165 5.89 -7.16 17.39
C TRP A 165 6.04 -5.64 17.33
N VAL A 166 7.27 -5.15 17.15
CA VAL A 166 7.52 -3.72 16.93
C VAL A 166 6.74 -3.23 15.71
N TYR A 167 6.76 -4.00 14.63
CA TYR A 167 6.01 -3.68 13.42
C TYR A 167 4.50 -3.72 13.62
N ILE A 168 3.96 -4.74 14.30
CA ILE A 168 2.52 -4.83 14.60
C ILE A 168 2.08 -3.64 15.43
N VAL A 169 2.81 -3.29 16.49
CA VAL A 169 2.48 -2.14 17.34
C VAL A 169 2.54 -0.84 16.53
N GLY A 170 3.56 -0.65 15.70
CA GLY A 170 3.66 0.52 14.82
C GLY A 170 2.52 0.61 13.82
N ALA A 171 2.16 -0.49 13.15
CA ALA A 171 1.05 -0.54 12.21
C ALA A 171 -0.31 -0.30 12.90
N MET A 172 -0.52 -0.92 14.07
CA MET A 172 -1.73 -0.69 14.86
C MET A 172 -1.80 0.77 15.32
N GLY A 173 -0.71 1.34 15.83
CA GLY A 173 -0.63 2.74 16.20
C GLY A 173 -0.98 3.66 15.03
N PHE A 174 -0.48 3.38 13.83
CA PHE A 174 -0.78 4.20 12.66
C PHE A 174 -2.25 4.17 12.24
N PHE A 175 -2.90 3.00 12.25
CA PHE A 175 -4.27 2.85 11.71
C PHE A 175 -5.39 2.89 12.76
N TYR A 176 -5.12 2.60 14.04
CA TYR A 176 -6.12 2.68 15.11
C TYR A 176 -6.10 3.99 15.88
N LEU A 177 -4.96 4.70 15.94
CA LEU A 177 -4.89 5.94 16.71
C LEU A 177 -5.87 7.02 16.21
N PRO A 178 -6.14 7.19 14.90
CA PRO A 178 -7.19 8.10 14.43
C PRO A 178 -8.58 7.78 14.98
N LEU A 179 -8.91 6.51 15.26
CA LEU A 179 -10.19 6.14 15.88
C LEU A 179 -10.31 6.57 17.35
N VAL A 180 -9.17 6.83 18.01
CA VAL A 180 -9.12 7.15 19.43
C VAL A 180 -8.95 8.65 19.66
N LEU A 181 -8.17 9.32 18.81
CA LEU A 181 -7.80 10.73 18.99
C LEU A 181 -8.68 11.71 18.22
N GLU A 182 -9.39 11.25 17.18
CA GLU A 182 -10.19 12.10 16.31
C GLU A 182 -11.66 11.64 16.30
N PRO A 183 -12.61 12.51 15.90
CA PRO A 183 -13.97 12.09 15.63
C PRO A 183 -13.99 10.90 14.66
N VAL A 184 -14.76 9.87 15.00
CA VAL A 184 -14.80 8.63 14.21
C VAL A 184 -15.27 8.92 12.79
N THR A 185 -14.40 8.66 11.82
CA THR A 185 -14.72 8.75 10.39
C THR A 185 -14.87 7.36 9.79
N PHE A 186 -15.68 7.24 8.73
CA PHE A 186 -15.80 6.00 7.96
C PHE A 186 -14.43 5.56 7.42
N THR A 187 -13.56 6.51 7.06
CA THR A 187 -12.20 6.25 6.60
C THR A 187 -11.36 5.56 7.67
N ALA A 188 -11.36 6.09 8.91
CA ALA A 188 -10.63 5.49 10.01
C ALA A 188 -11.13 4.07 10.35
N VAL A 189 -12.45 3.86 10.30
CA VAL A 189 -13.05 2.53 10.50
C VAL A 189 -12.65 1.57 9.38
N GLY A 190 -12.65 2.04 8.13
CA GLY A 190 -12.20 1.27 6.97
C GLY A 190 -10.73 0.86 7.09
N HIS A 191 -9.84 1.78 7.46
CA HIS A 191 -8.42 1.48 7.67
C HIS A 191 -8.18 0.44 8.77
N ALA A 192 -8.82 0.61 9.93
CA ALA A 192 -8.69 -0.35 11.03
C ALA A 192 -9.24 -1.73 10.65
N SER A 193 -10.37 -1.76 9.95
CA SER A 193 -10.97 -3.00 9.44
C SER A 193 -10.04 -3.68 8.44
N ALA A 194 -9.51 -2.95 7.46
CA ALA A 194 -8.57 -3.44 6.47
C ALA A 194 -7.31 -4.02 7.11
N LEU A 195 -6.74 -3.35 8.11
CA LEU A 195 -5.58 -3.85 8.86
C LEU A 195 -5.91 -5.15 9.59
N THR A 196 -7.06 -5.21 10.28
CA THR A 196 -7.53 -6.42 11.00
C THR A 196 -7.69 -7.61 10.06
N ILE A 197 -8.38 -7.39 8.93
CA ILE A 197 -8.59 -8.41 7.90
C ILE A 197 -7.24 -8.90 7.38
N GLY A 198 -6.30 -7.99 7.11
CA GLY A 198 -4.96 -8.35 6.68
C GLY A 198 -4.21 -9.24 7.69
N PHE A 199 -4.32 -8.98 8.99
CA PHE A 199 -3.75 -9.90 10.00
C PHE A 199 -4.40 -11.30 9.93
N ALA A 200 -5.71 -11.38 9.69
CA ALA A 200 -6.40 -12.67 9.53
C ALA A 200 -5.86 -13.50 8.34
N PHE A 201 -5.19 -12.87 7.37
CA PHE A 201 -4.55 -13.54 6.23
C PHE A 201 -3.21 -14.23 6.54
N TYR A 202 -2.83 -14.41 7.81
CA TYR A 202 -1.70 -15.25 8.21
C TYR A 202 -1.57 -16.58 7.45
N PRO A 203 -2.65 -17.36 7.18
CA PRO A 203 -2.55 -18.61 6.42
C PRO A 203 -1.91 -18.46 5.03
N MET A 204 -2.07 -17.30 4.37
CA MET A 204 -1.47 -17.02 3.06
C MET A 204 0.06 -16.85 3.12
N THR A 205 0.63 -16.74 4.31
CA THR A 205 2.08 -16.59 4.52
C THR A 205 2.78 -17.92 4.77
N ARG A 206 2.02 -19.00 4.96
CA ARG A 206 2.57 -20.34 5.20
C ARG A 206 3.45 -20.81 4.04
N GLY A 207 4.57 -21.42 4.39
CA GLY A 207 5.58 -21.89 3.44
C GLY A 207 6.42 -20.79 2.78
N ARG A 208 6.33 -19.54 3.24
CA ARG A 208 7.19 -18.45 2.78
C ARG A 208 8.29 -18.18 3.80
N PRO A 209 9.56 -17.98 3.35
CA PRO A 209 10.65 -17.69 4.27
C PRO A 209 10.43 -16.33 4.94
N MET A 210 10.85 -16.21 6.20
CA MET A 210 10.92 -14.92 6.89
C MET A 210 12.15 -14.13 6.41
N LEU A 211 12.20 -12.84 6.74
CA LEU A 211 13.36 -11.99 6.53
C LEU A 211 14.58 -12.58 7.26
N ASP A 212 15.62 -12.93 6.50
CA ASP A 212 16.91 -13.36 7.03
C ASP A 212 17.74 -12.12 7.43
N VAL A 213 17.55 -11.69 8.68
CA VAL A 213 18.24 -10.53 9.26
C VAL A 213 19.75 -10.75 9.28
N ASP A 214 20.21 -11.98 9.54
CA ASP A 214 21.65 -12.26 9.62
C ASP A 214 22.31 -12.14 8.25
N ARG A 215 21.65 -12.55 7.17
CA ARG A 215 22.13 -12.34 5.80
C ARG A 215 22.27 -10.85 5.49
N ILE A 216 21.32 -10.02 5.92
CA ILE A 216 21.39 -8.57 5.72
C ILE A 216 22.58 -7.99 6.49
N LEU A 217 22.72 -8.35 7.77
CA LEU A 217 23.83 -7.88 8.60
C LEU A 217 25.20 -8.33 8.05
N ARG A 218 25.32 -9.56 7.56
CA ARG A 218 26.54 -10.05 6.91
C ARG A 218 26.87 -9.24 5.65
N SER A 219 25.88 -8.99 4.80
CA SER A 219 26.06 -8.23 3.56
C SER A 219 26.49 -6.78 3.85
N ALA A 220 25.86 -6.13 4.84
CA ALA A 220 26.21 -4.78 5.27
C ALA A 220 27.64 -4.72 5.83
N ARG A 221 28.03 -5.68 6.68
CA ARG A 221 29.40 -5.79 7.21
C ARG A 221 30.44 -5.99 6.11
N GLN A 222 30.16 -6.84 5.12
CA GLN A 222 31.05 -7.07 3.98
C GLN A 222 31.22 -5.80 3.13
N TRP A 223 30.12 -5.10 2.85
CA TRP A 223 30.16 -3.84 2.13
C TRP A 223 30.99 -2.78 2.87
N LEU A 224 30.75 -2.60 4.18
CA LEU A 224 31.54 -1.68 5.01
C LEU A 224 33.03 -2.01 4.98
N ARG A 225 33.41 -3.29 5.07
CA ARG A 225 34.81 -3.74 4.98
C ARG A 225 35.45 -3.51 3.61
N SER A 226 34.66 -3.54 2.54
CA SER A 226 35.14 -3.25 1.18
C SER A 226 35.22 -1.75 0.85
N ALA A 227 34.51 -0.91 1.63
CA ALA A 227 34.46 0.54 1.47
C ALA A 227 35.56 1.27 2.28
N THR A 228 36.15 0.64 3.29
CA THR A 228 37.32 1.19 4.01
C THR A 228 38.58 1.08 3.14
N PRO A 229 39.23 2.20 2.75
CA PRO A 229 40.48 2.15 2.01
C PRO A 229 41.55 1.50 2.88
N THR A 230 42.17 0.42 2.41
CA THR A 230 43.38 -0.12 3.03
C THR A 230 44.49 0.92 2.91
N VAL A 231 44.82 1.61 4.01
CA VAL A 231 46.06 2.40 4.12
C VAL A 231 47.22 1.42 4.04
N ARG A 232 47.79 1.25 2.84
CA ARG A 232 49.08 0.56 2.70
C ARG A 232 50.14 1.47 3.30
N HIS A 233 50.61 1.15 4.50
CA HIS A 233 51.89 1.67 4.98
C HIS A 233 52.98 1.16 4.02
N ARG A 234 53.50 2.09 3.23
CA ARG A 234 54.65 1.86 2.36
C ARG A 234 55.88 1.96 3.26
N ASN A 235 56.33 0.83 3.81
CA ASN A 235 57.61 0.81 4.52
C ASN A 235 58.73 0.91 3.47
N SER A 236 59.44 2.03 3.53
CA SER A 236 60.74 2.31 2.91
C SER A 236 61.86 1.61 3.66
#